data_AF-A0A7C4N960-F1
#
_entry.id   AF-A0A7C4N960-F1
#
_cell.length_a   1.000
_cell.length_b   1.000
_cell.length_c   1.000
_cell.angle_alpha   90.00
_cell.angle_beta   90.00
_cell.angle_gamma   90.00
#
_symmetry.space_group_name_H-M   'P 1'
#
loop_
_entity.id
_entity.type
_entity.pdbx_description
1 polymer ?
#
loop_
_entity_poly.entity_id
_entity_poly.type
_entity_poly.pdbx_seq_one_letter_code
_entity_poly.pdbx_strand_id
1 'polypeptide(L)'
;MTDISLLSAVLTLRPLSALVDVPQLGRAAHALLLNAVHWADAALADQIHAGSEARPFTASGLIGFSRSAGLKPDRTYTLRLTAFSAPAAQALWAALHADSSPVSVGAEIRLADAAFRIEAVQPP
;
A
#
# COMPACT_ATOMS: atom_id res chain seq x y z
N MET A 1 -5.13 -23.41 6.06
CA MET A 1 -5.06 -22.03 5.54
C MET A 1 -5.94 -21.18 6.44
N THR A 2 -5.45 -20.03 6.89
CA THR A 2 -6.27 -19.10 7.68
C THR A 2 -7.27 -18.44 6.73
N ASP A 3 -8.57 -18.59 6.99
CA ASP A 3 -9.61 -17.88 6.23
C ASP A 3 -9.65 -16.41 6.67
N ILE A 4 -8.79 -15.59 6.04
CA ILE A 4 -8.76 -14.14 6.25
C ILE A 4 -9.80 -13.52 5.31
N SER A 5 -10.92 -13.05 5.86
CA SER A 5 -11.98 -12.37 5.10
C SER A 5 -11.88 -10.84 5.14
N LEU A 6 -11.12 -10.30 6.10
CA LEU A 6 -10.82 -8.88 6.27
C LEU A 6 -9.37 -8.74 6.71
N LEU A 7 -8.62 -7.85 6.05
CA LEU A 7 -7.25 -7.53 6.42
C LEU A 7 -7.05 -6.03 6.42
N SER A 8 -6.40 -5.51 7.47
CA SER A 8 -5.97 -4.11 7.55
C SER A 8 -4.50 -4.05 7.96
N ALA A 9 -3.61 -3.74 7.02
CA ALA A 9 -2.18 -3.59 7.28
C ALA A 9 -1.76 -2.13 7.31
N VAL A 10 -0.77 -1.81 8.14
CA VAL A 10 -0.18 -0.47 8.24
C VAL A 10 1.28 -0.54 7.81
N LEU A 11 1.62 0.23 6.77
CA LEU A 11 2.99 0.43 6.31
C LEU A 11 3.56 1.67 6.99
N THR A 12 4.75 1.56 7.56
CA THR A 12 5.56 2.71 7.97
C THR A 12 6.50 3.07 6.83
N LEU A 13 6.41 4.31 6.35
CA LEU A 13 7.10 4.81 5.17
C LEU A 13 8.06 5.93 5.57
N ARG A 14 9.30 5.89 5.08
CA ARG A 14 10.26 6.99 5.14
C ARG A 14 10.46 7.58 3.75
N PRO A 15 10.27 8.88 3.52
CA PRO A 15 10.60 9.51 2.25
C PRO A 15 12.11 9.43 2.00
N LEU A 16 12.52 9.14 0.77
CA LEU A 16 13.94 9.13 0.41
C LEU A 16 14.50 10.55 0.20
N SER A 17 13.62 11.52 -0.10
CA SER A 17 13.96 12.91 -0.28
C SER A 17 12.88 13.82 0.29
N ALA A 18 13.27 15.06 0.64
CA ALA A 18 12.30 16.07 1.00
C ALA A 18 11.44 16.45 -0.22
N LEU A 19 10.17 16.76 0.00
CA LEU A 19 9.27 17.24 -1.05
C LEU A 19 8.26 18.21 -0.47
N VAL A 20 8.25 19.45 -0.97
CA VAL A 20 7.36 20.51 -0.46
C VAL A 20 6.01 20.46 -1.16
N ASP A 21 6.00 20.38 -2.49
CA ASP A 21 4.79 20.28 -3.29
C ASP A 21 4.44 18.81 -3.54
N VAL A 22 3.68 18.23 -2.61
CA VAL A 22 3.33 16.80 -2.64
C VAL A 22 1.98 16.63 -3.33
N PRO A 23 1.90 15.86 -4.42
CA PRO A 23 0.64 15.63 -5.12
C PRO A 23 -0.33 14.78 -4.28
N GLN A 24 -1.56 14.63 -4.76
CA GLN A 24 -2.53 13.74 -4.13
C GLN A 24 -2.08 12.28 -4.20
N LEU A 25 -1.69 11.73 -3.06
CA LEU A 25 -1.13 10.37 -2.99
C LEU A 25 -2.19 9.25 -2.98
N GLY A 26 -3.47 9.57 -2.77
CA GLY A 26 -4.52 8.54 -2.61
C GLY A 26 -4.66 7.60 -3.80
N ARG A 27 -4.57 8.12 -5.04
CA ARG A 27 -4.60 7.28 -6.25
C ARG A 27 -3.37 6.38 -6.36
N ALA A 28 -2.19 6.92 -6.03
CA ALA A 28 -0.95 6.17 -6.04
C ALA A 28 -0.92 5.09 -4.95
N ALA A 29 -1.48 5.38 -3.77
CA ALA A 29 -1.64 4.40 -2.69
C ALA A 29 -2.59 3.26 -3.09
N HIS A 30 -3.69 3.58 -3.78
CA HIS A 30 -4.59 2.56 -4.32
C HIS A 30 -3.90 1.71 -5.40
N ALA A 31 -3.08 2.32 -6.26
CA ALA A 31 -2.28 1.59 -7.26
C ALA A 31 -1.24 0.68 -6.60
N LEU A 32 -0.59 1.11 -5.52
CA LEU A 32 0.33 0.26 -4.74
C LEU A 32 -0.38 -1.00 -4.23
N LEU A 33 -1.59 -0.86 -3.68
CA LEU A 33 -2.37 -2.01 -3.20
C LEU A 33 -2.72 -2.96 -4.36
N LEU A 34 -3.21 -2.41 -5.48
CA LEU A 34 -3.49 -3.22 -6.66
C LEU A 34 -2.24 -3.95 -7.18
N ASN A 35 -1.07 -3.30 -7.17
CA ASN A 35 0.19 -3.91 -7.57
C ASN A 35 0.62 -5.03 -6.62
N ALA A 36 0.40 -4.87 -5.30
CA ALA A 36 0.65 -5.94 -4.34
C ALA A 36 -0.27 -7.14 -4.57
N VAL A 37 -1.55 -6.90 -4.87
CA VAL A 37 -2.49 -7.97 -5.26
C VAL A 37 -2.06 -8.62 -6.56
N HIS A 38 -1.72 -7.85 -7.59
CA HIS A 38 -1.26 -8.39 -8.88
C HIS A 38 0.02 -9.23 -8.74
N TRP A 39 0.94 -8.81 -7.86
CA TRP A 39 2.15 -9.57 -7.58
C TRP A 39 1.85 -10.95 -6.97
N ALA A 40 0.86 -11.03 -6.07
CA ALA A 40 0.45 -12.28 -5.42
C ALA A 40 -0.49 -13.13 -6.30
N ASP A 41 -1.40 -12.49 -7.03
CA ASP A 41 -2.41 -13.10 -7.90
C ASP A 41 -2.79 -12.13 -9.04
N ALA A 42 -2.15 -12.32 -10.19
CA ALA A 42 -2.38 -11.49 -11.37
C ALA A 42 -3.82 -11.63 -11.92
N ALA A 43 -4.40 -12.84 -11.87
CA ALA A 43 -5.74 -13.09 -12.39
C ALA A 43 -6.81 -12.37 -11.55
N LEU A 44 -6.65 -12.39 -10.22
CA LEU A 44 -7.50 -11.61 -9.32
C LEU A 44 -7.38 -10.11 -9.59
N ALA A 45 -6.16 -9.60 -9.77
CA ALA A 45 -5.97 -8.18 -10.06
C ALA A 45 -6.63 -7.75 -11.39
N ASP A 46 -6.56 -8.58 -12.43
CA ASP A 46 -7.23 -8.33 -13.71
C ASP A 46 -8.75 -8.31 -13.56
N GLN A 47 -9.32 -9.24 -12.77
CA GLN A 47 -10.76 -9.25 -12.47
C GLN A 47 -11.19 -7.98 -11.72
N ILE A 48 -10.41 -7.56 -10.73
CA ILE A 48 -10.66 -6.31 -9.98
C ILE A 48 -10.56 -5.09 -10.90
N HIS A 49 -9.63 -5.10 -11.84
CA HIS A 49 -9.46 -4.02 -12.82
C HIS A 49 -10.60 -3.97 -13.84
N ALA A 50 -11.07 -5.12 -14.32
CA ALA A 50 -12.11 -5.24 -15.35
C ALA A 50 -13.49 -4.73 -14.90
N GLY A 51 -13.74 -4.69 -13.58
CA GLY A 51 -14.79 -3.88 -12.97
C GLY A 51 -16.22 -4.33 -13.26
N SER A 52 -16.84 -5.02 -12.30
CA SER A 52 -18.32 -5.07 -12.21
C SER A 52 -18.88 -5.03 -10.78
N GLU A 53 -18.03 -5.05 -9.75
CA GLU A 53 -18.45 -5.11 -8.33
C GLU A 53 -17.84 -3.99 -7.48
N ALA A 54 -18.28 -3.89 -6.22
CA ALA A 54 -17.67 -3.03 -5.21
C ALA A 54 -16.17 -3.33 -5.08
N ARG A 55 -15.34 -2.29 -4.99
CA ARG A 55 -13.88 -2.47 -4.88
C ARG A 55 -13.54 -3.31 -3.64
N PRO A 56 -12.80 -4.41 -3.77
CA PRO A 56 -12.55 -5.33 -2.66
C PRO A 56 -11.46 -4.83 -1.70
N PHE A 57 -11.01 -3.58 -1.84
CA PHE A 57 -10.00 -2.97 -0.99
C PHE A 57 -10.08 -1.43 -0.99
N THR A 58 -9.46 -0.82 0.01
CA THR A 58 -9.22 0.62 0.12
C THR A 58 -7.79 0.90 0.56
N ALA A 59 -7.29 2.09 0.24
CA ALA A 59 -6.05 2.62 0.77
C ALA A 59 -6.31 3.98 1.41
N SER A 60 -5.68 4.27 2.54
CA SER A 60 -5.77 5.59 3.16
C SER A 60 -4.98 6.64 2.36
N GLY A 61 -5.19 7.92 2.68
CA GLY A 61 -4.15 8.92 2.43
C GLY A 61 -2.91 8.66 3.31
N LEU A 62 -1.83 9.39 3.05
CA LEU A 62 -0.64 9.36 3.89
C LEU A 62 -0.96 9.99 5.26
N ILE A 63 -0.84 9.23 6.33
CA ILE A 63 -1.13 9.63 7.71
C ILE A 63 0.14 10.20 8.36
N GLY A 64 -0.03 11.25 9.18
CA GLY A 64 1.08 12.03 9.74
C GLY A 64 1.67 13.06 8.76
N PHE A 65 1.12 13.14 7.54
CA PHE A 65 1.49 14.10 6.52
C PHE A 65 0.71 15.41 6.65
N SER A 66 1.40 16.52 6.45
CA SER A 66 0.81 17.84 6.27
C SER A 66 1.35 18.46 4.98
N ARG A 67 0.45 18.91 4.11
CA ARG A 67 0.84 19.61 2.87
C ARG A 67 1.65 20.87 3.13
N SER A 68 1.33 21.63 4.18
CA SER A 68 2.09 22.85 4.50
C SER A 68 3.52 22.56 4.98
N ALA A 69 3.77 21.35 5.49
CA ALA A 69 5.08 20.95 6.01
C ALA A 69 5.91 20.13 5.01
N GLY A 70 5.28 19.58 3.97
CA GLY A 70 5.91 18.66 3.02
C GLY A 70 6.30 17.31 3.62
N LEU A 71 6.99 16.52 2.81
CA LEU A 71 7.68 15.29 3.21
C LEU A 71 9.08 15.60 3.71
N LYS A 72 9.51 14.94 4.78
CA LYS A 72 10.85 15.07 5.36
C LYS A 72 11.50 13.70 5.56
N PRO A 73 12.74 13.46 5.07
CA PRO A 73 13.42 12.16 5.18
C PRO A 73 13.76 11.71 6.60
N ASP A 74 13.83 12.66 7.54
CA ASP A 74 14.05 12.41 8.96
C ASP A 74 12.78 11.92 9.68
N ARG A 75 11.62 11.94 9.01
CA ARG A 75 10.33 11.53 9.56
C ARG A 75 9.77 10.28 8.88
N THR A 76 8.98 9.53 9.63
CA THR A 76 8.15 8.45 9.11
C THR A 76 6.69 8.87 9.02
N TYR A 77 5.98 8.23 8.10
CA TYR A 77 4.58 8.42 7.80
C TYR A 77 3.92 7.06 7.71
N THR A 78 2.58 7.00 7.82
CA THR A 78 1.88 5.72 7.73
C THR A 78 0.91 5.68 6.57
N LEU A 79 0.81 4.50 5.95
CA LEU A 79 -0.18 4.20 4.92
C LEU A 79 -0.94 2.94 5.32
N ARG A 80 -2.27 3.00 5.33
CA ARG A 80 -3.11 1.83 5.62
C ARG A 80 -3.65 1.24 4.33
N LEU A 81 -3.49 -0.07 4.20
CA LEU A 81 -4.06 -0.88 3.12
C LEU A 81 -5.10 -1.82 3.74
N THR A 82 -6.30 -1.85 3.18
CA THR A 82 -7.40 -2.65 3.73
C THR A 82 -8.07 -3.45 2.62
N ALA A 83 -8.24 -4.76 2.81
CA ALA A 83 -8.94 -5.66 1.91
C ALA A 83 -10.19 -6.24 2.60
N PHE A 84 -11.33 -6.26 1.89
CA PHE A 84 -12.66 -6.59 2.41
C PHE A 84 -13.27 -7.87 1.82
N SER A 85 -12.53 -8.58 0.98
CA SER A 85 -12.92 -9.88 0.43
C SER A 85 -11.84 -10.91 0.76
N ALA A 86 -12.23 -12.17 0.91
CA ALA A 86 -11.28 -13.23 1.20
C ALA A 86 -10.16 -13.36 0.15
N PRO A 87 -10.44 -13.32 -1.18
CA PRO A 87 -9.37 -13.38 -2.18
C PRO A 87 -8.40 -12.19 -2.07
N ALA A 88 -8.91 -10.97 -1.92
CA ALA A 88 -8.05 -9.79 -1.80
C ALA A 88 -7.25 -9.77 -0.50
N ALA A 89 -7.84 -10.22 0.62
CA ALA A 89 -7.17 -10.28 1.91
C ALA A 89 -6.07 -11.34 1.92
N GLN A 90 -6.30 -12.50 1.30
CA GLN A 90 -5.26 -13.53 1.14
C GLN A 90 -4.12 -13.07 0.22
N ALA A 91 -4.43 -12.44 -0.91
CA ALA A 91 -3.41 -11.89 -1.81
C ALA A 91 -2.57 -10.81 -1.13
N LEU A 92 -3.21 -9.87 -0.41
CA LEU A 92 -2.51 -8.84 0.34
C LEU A 92 -1.68 -9.45 1.48
N TRP A 93 -2.20 -10.44 2.22
CA TRP A 93 -1.45 -11.16 3.24
C TRP A 93 -0.18 -11.80 2.67
N ALA A 94 -0.31 -12.52 1.54
CA ALA A 94 0.82 -13.15 0.86
C ALA A 94 1.88 -12.12 0.44
N ALA A 95 1.45 -11.00 -0.13
CA ALA A 95 2.35 -9.92 -0.51
C ALA A 95 3.07 -9.30 0.71
N LEU A 96 2.42 -9.16 1.87
CA LEU A 96 3.06 -8.55 3.04
C LEU A 96 4.12 -9.45 3.70
N HIS A 97 4.06 -10.77 3.48
CA HIS A 97 4.94 -11.76 4.15
C HIS A 97 5.98 -12.38 3.23
N ALA A 98 5.90 -12.16 1.91
CA ALA A 98 6.87 -12.70 0.98
C ALA A 98 8.12 -11.81 0.88
N ASP A 99 9.28 -12.45 0.90
CA ASP A 99 10.54 -11.80 0.55
C ASP A 99 10.47 -11.29 -0.90
N SER A 100 11.00 -10.09 -1.16
CA SER A 100 11.00 -9.43 -2.48
C SER A 100 9.64 -8.95 -3.00
N SER A 101 8.58 -8.97 -2.18
CA SER A 101 7.31 -8.34 -2.52
C SER A 101 7.46 -6.81 -2.66
N PRO A 102 6.67 -6.15 -3.52
CA PRO A 102 6.67 -4.67 -3.64
C PRO A 102 6.25 -3.96 -2.35
N VAL A 103 5.68 -4.66 -1.36
CA VAL A 103 5.27 -4.12 -0.06
C VAL A 103 6.02 -4.74 1.13
N SER A 104 7.18 -5.36 0.89
CA SER A 104 8.01 -5.91 1.97
C SER A 104 8.80 -4.82 2.70
N VAL A 105 9.25 -5.11 3.92
CA VAL A 105 10.21 -4.24 4.64
C VAL A 105 11.48 -4.08 3.80
N GLY A 106 12.00 -2.86 3.73
CA GLY A 106 13.16 -2.49 2.92
C GLY A 106 12.85 -2.17 1.46
N ALA A 107 11.65 -2.50 0.95
CA ALA A 107 11.26 -2.17 -0.42
C ALA A 107 11.18 -0.65 -0.62
N GLU A 108 11.62 -0.21 -1.80
CA GLU A 108 11.44 1.16 -2.26
C GLU A 108 10.21 1.25 -3.15
N ILE A 109 9.29 2.13 -2.78
CA ILE A 109 8.03 2.34 -3.48
C ILE A 109 7.95 3.78 -3.98
N ARG A 110 7.16 3.98 -5.04
CA ARG A 110 6.86 5.31 -5.56
C ARG A 110 5.37 5.57 -5.43
N LEU A 111 5.03 6.66 -4.74
CA LEU A 111 3.67 7.19 -4.65
C LEU A 111 3.63 8.51 -5.42
N ALA A 112 3.07 8.49 -6.63
CA ALA A 112 3.16 9.61 -7.58
C ALA A 112 4.64 10.00 -7.81
N ASP A 113 5.04 11.22 -7.47
CA ASP A 113 6.42 11.69 -7.67
C ASP A 113 7.31 11.51 -6.42
N ALA A 114 6.76 11.00 -5.32
CA ALA A 114 7.48 10.80 -4.07
C ALA A 114 7.97 9.35 -3.92
N ALA A 115 9.26 9.17 -3.62
CA ALA A 115 9.86 7.87 -3.33
C ALA A 115 9.95 7.64 -1.83
N PHE A 116 9.60 6.43 -1.39
CA PHE A 116 9.63 6.02 0.00
C PHE A 116 10.32 4.67 0.17
N ARG A 117 10.91 4.44 1.34
CA ARG A 117 11.28 3.12 1.83
C ARG A 117 10.24 2.63 2.82
N ILE A 118 9.89 1.35 2.75
CA ILE A 118 9.06 0.69 3.76
C ILE A 118 9.96 0.31 4.94
N GLU A 119 9.76 0.95 6.08
CA GLU A 119 10.54 0.74 7.30
C GLU A 119 9.96 -0.40 8.15
N ALA A 120 8.63 -0.54 8.13
CA ALA A 120 7.93 -1.57 8.88
C ALA A 120 6.60 -1.89 8.23
N VAL A 121 6.18 -3.14 8.41
CA VAL A 121 4.84 -3.62 8.07
C VAL A 121 4.23 -4.14 9.35
N GLN A 122 3.11 -3.54 9.77
CA GLN A 122 2.30 -4.09 10.85
C GLN A 122 1.19 -4.93 10.19
N PRO A 123 1.23 -6.27 10.35
CA PRO A 123 0.12 -7.12 9.93
C PRO A 123 -1.13 -6.80 10.78
N PRO A 124 -2.33 -7.18 10.29
CA PRO A 124 -3.59 -7.03 11.03
C PRO A 124 -3.59 -7.71 12.40
#